data_AF-A0AAW1GRF1-F1
#
_entry.id   AF-A0AAW1GRF1-F1
#
_cell.length_a   1.000
_cell.length_b   1.000
_cell.length_c   1.000
_cell.angle_alpha   90.00
_cell.angle_beta   90.00
_cell.angle_gamma   90.00
#
_symmetry.space_group_name_H-M   'P 1'
#
loop_
_entity.id
_entity.type
_entity.pdbx_description
1 polymer ?
#
loop_
_entity_poly.entity_id
_entity_poly.type
_entity_poly.pdbx_seq_one_letter_code
_entity_poly.pdbx_strand_id
1 'polypeptide(L)' 'NFREQRIDGAGLPLLTEEHLTTTINMKLGPALKLKSILAKKLGSYNVCYLCSNCHNTSNSPEHANNTGNTSDSGGGVS' A
#
# COMPACT_ATOMS: atom_id res chain seq x y z
N ASN A 1 13.81 8.61 -20.32
CA ASN A 1 12.80 9.58 -19.85
C ASN A 1 12.95 10.06 -18.40
N PHE A 2 12.72 9.28 -17.32
CA PHE A 2 12.85 9.84 -15.94
C PHE A 2 14.21 10.50 -15.64
N ARG A 3 15.31 9.90 -16.10
CA ARG A 3 16.67 10.47 -15.97
C ARG A 3 16.84 11.77 -16.77
N GLU A 4 16.25 11.86 -17.96
CA GLU A 4 16.29 13.08 -18.80
C GLU A 4 15.52 14.22 -18.12
N GLN A 5 14.39 13.91 -17.48
CA GLN A 5 13.57 14.85 -16.71
C GLN A 5 14.10 15.09 -15.29
N ARG A 6 15.25 14.50 -14.92
CA ARG A 6 15.88 14.59 -13.59
C ARG A 6 14.94 14.24 -12.43
N ILE A 7 14.05 13.28 -12.64
CA ILE A 7 13.13 12.80 -11.61
C ILE A 7 13.84 11.74 -10.77
N ASP A 8 13.93 11.99 -9.48
CA ASP A 8 14.48 11.09 -8.47
C ASP A 8 13.36 10.43 -7.63
N GLY A 9 13.75 9.65 -6.63
CA GLY A 9 12.81 8.94 -5.76
C GLY A 9 11.89 9.86 -4.96
N ALA A 10 12.32 11.09 -4.66
CA ALA A 10 11.54 12.07 -3.92
C ALA A 10 10.52 12.80 -4.81
N GLY A 11 10.82 12.94 -6.11
CA GLY A 11 9.89 13.52 -7.08
C GLY A 11 8.78 12.56 -7.53
N LEU A 12 8.99 11.24 -7.45
CA LEU A 12 8.02 10.24 -7.91
C LEU A 12 6.60 10.35 -7.30
N PRO A 13 6.42 10.58 -5.99
CA PRO A 13 5.10 10.71 -5.37
C PRO A 13 4.32 11.96 -5.83
N LEU A 14 5.01 12.97 -6.36
CA LEU A 14 4.43 14.24 -6.81
C LEU A 14 3.87 14.14 -8.23
N LEU A 15 4.20 13.08 -8.96
CA LEU A 15 3.75 12.90 -10.34
C LEU A 15 2.27 12.48 -10.38
N THR A 16 1.47 13.28 -11.08
CA THR A 16 0.09 12.92 -11.42
C THR A 16 0.07 11.93 -12.59
N GLU A 17 -1.11 11.36 -12.88
CA GLU A 17 -1.27 10.49 -14.05
C GLU A 17 -0.94 11.23 -15.36
N GLU A 18 -1.43 12.47 -15.49
CA GLU A 18 -1.18 13.32 -16.65
C GLU A 18 0.31 13.60 -16.87
N HIS A 19 1.08 13.84 -15.81
CA HIS A 19 2.53 14.00 -15.95
C HIS A 19 3.19 12.73 -16.51
N LEU A 20 2.73 11.55 -16.07
CA LEU A 20 3.26 10.27 -16.56
C LEU A 20 2.88 10.04 -18.03
N THR A 21 1.65 10.36 -18.44
CA THR A 21 1.16 10.06 -19.80
C THR A 21 1.51 11.12 -20.83
N THR A 22 1.51 12.40 -20.46
CA THR A 22 1.76 13.53 -21.36
C THR A 22 3.23 13.96 -21.38
N THR A 23 3.84 14.15 -20.21
CA THR A 23 5.24 14.64 -20.13
C THR A 23 6.24 13.49 -20.25
N ILE A 24 5.97 12.37 -19.56
CA ILE A 24 6.86 11.20 -19.57
C ILE A 24 6.48 10.19 -20.68
N ASN A 25 5.42 10.45 -21.44
CA ASN A 25 4.97 9.62 -22.56
C ASN A 25 4.79 8.13 -22.18
N MET A 26 4.39 7.85 -20.94
CA MET A 26 4.00 6.50 -20.54
C MET A 26 2.61 6.17 -21.07
N LYS A 27 2.43 4.92 -21.48
CA LYS A 27 1.07 4.39 -21.68
C LYS A 27 0.31 4.39 -20.36
N LEU A 28 -1.02 4.58 -20.43
CA LEU A 28 -1.90 4.66 -19.27
C LEU A 28 -1.73 3.46 -18.31
N GLY A 29 -1.68 2.23 -18.84
CA GLY A 29 -1.50 1.02 -18.02
C GLY A 29 -0.23 1.04 -17.14
N PRO A 30 0.97 1.21 -17.73
CA PRO A 30 2.21 1.39 -16.96
C PRO A 30 2.18 2.56 -15.97
N ALA A 31 1.58 3.71 -16.33
CA ALA A 31 1.44 4.85 -15.43
C ALA A 31 0.62 4.51 -14.19
N LEU A 32 -0.54 3.88 -14.38
CA LEU A 32 -1.41 3.41 -13.29
C LEU A 32 -0.70 2.37 -12.41
N LYS A 33 0.04 1.43 -13.01
CA LYS A 33 0.82 0.43 -12.27
C LYS A 33 1.88 1.07 -11.37
N LEU A 34 2.61 2.07 -11.88
CA LEU A 34 3.60 2.80 -11.09
C LEU A 34 2.94 3.50 -9.89
N LYS A 35 1.84 4.20 -10.11
CA LYS A 35 1.10 4.86 -9.02
C LYS A 35 0.62 3.87 -7.96
N SER A 36 0.14 2.69 -8.36
CA SER A 36 -0.27 1.64 -7.42
C SER A 36 0.91 1.14 -6.57
N ILE A 37 2.08 0.92 -7.18
CA ILE A 37 3.29 0.49 -6.46
C ILE A 37 3.75 1.56 -5.47
N LEU A 38 3.74 2.83 -5.89
CA LEU A 38 4.11 3.95 -5.02
C LEU A 38 3.16 4.06 -3.83
N ALA A 39 1.84 4.00 -4.06
CA ALA A 39 0.84 4.05 -3.00
C ALA A 39 1.03 2.93 -1.95
N LYS A 40 1.39 1.72 -2.38
CA LYS A 40 1.71 0.60 -1.49
C LYS A 40 3.00 0.80 -0.70
N LYS A 41 4.05 1.32 -1.34
CA LYS A 41 5.37 1.52 -0.70
C LYS A 41 5.42 2.70 0.26
N LEU A 42 4.66 3.76 -0.02
CA LEU A 42 4.67 5.00 0.75
C LEU A 42 3.63 5.00 1.87
N GLY A 43 2.81 3.95 1.99
CA GLY A 43 1.75 3.86 2.99
C GLY A 43 0.66 4.90 2.74
N SER A 44 -0.23 4.62 1.79
CA SER A 44 -1.52 5.33 1.62
C SER A 44 -1.43 6.86 1.48
N TYR A 45 -0.58 7.38 0.58
CA TYR A 45 -0.56 8.83 0.31
C TYR A 45 -1.71 9.32 -0.61
N ASN A 46 -2.51 8.42 -1.17
CA ASN A 46 -3.65 8.78 -2.01
C ASN A 46 -4.81 7.84 -1.74
N VAL A 47 -5.53 8.09 -0.65
CA VAL A 47 -6.86 7.51 -0.44
C VAL A 47 -7.73 7.97 -1.60
N CYS A 48 -8.19 7.03 -2.41
CA CYS A 48 -9.24 7.33 -3.37
C CYS A 48 -10.52 7.60 -2.57
N TYR A 49 -10.89 8.87 -2.38
CA TYR A 49 -12.08 9.27 -1.62
C TYR A 49 -13.41 8.76 -2.23
N LEU A 50 -13.37 8.20 -3.45
CA LEU A 50 -14.56 7.82 -4.22
C LEU A 50 -14.68 6.32 -4.52
N CYS A 51 -13.69 5.49 -4.17
CA CYS A 51 -13.68 4.07 -4.55
C CYS A 51 -13.76 3.13 -3.34
N SER A 52 -14.92 2.48 -3.17
CA SER A 52 -15.14 1.45 -2.13
C SER A 52 -14.26 0.20 -2.26
N ASN A 53 -13.57 0.00 -3.39
CA ASN A 53 -12.70 -1.16 -3.62
C ASN A 53 -11.21 -0.88 -3.35
N CYS A 54 -10.79 0.36 -3.14
CA CYS A 54 -9.40 0.71 -2.83
C CYS A 54 -9.07 0.65 -1.32
N HIS A 55 -10.06 0.35 -0.49
CA HIS A 55 -9.95 0.34 0.98
C HIS A 55 -9.76 -1.09 1.52
N ASN A 56 -8.73 -1.81 1.04
CA ASN A 56 -8.38 -3.10 1.64
C ASN A 56 -6.86 -3.26 1.80
N THR A 57 -6.29 -2.41 2.64
CA THR A 57 -5.01 -2.70 3.31
C THR A 57 -5.14 -2.28 4.77
N SER A 58 -5.74 -3.20 5.54
CA SER A 58 -5.48 -3.51 6.94
C SER A 58 -5.19 -2.36 7.89
N ASN A 59 -6.24 -1.81 8.50
CA ASN A 59 -6.13 -1.20 9.82
C ASN A 59 -6.46 -2.28 10.87
N SER A 60 -5.45 -3.01 11.34
CA SER A 60 -5.49 -3.63 12.66
C SER A 60 -4.11 -3.48 13.31
N PRO A 61 -3.86 -2.38 14.02
CA PRO A 61 -2.84 -2.38 15.03
C PRO A 61 -3.34 -3.20 16.23
N GLU A 62 -2.46 -4.06 16.71
CA GLU A 62 -2.62 -5.01 17.81
C GLU A 62 -3.53 -4.54 18.96
N HIS A 63 -4.45 -5.40 19.39
CA HIS A 63 -4.91 -5.41 20.78
C HIS A 63 -4.37 -6.68 21.45
N ALA A 64 -3.58 -6.45 22.49
CA ALA A 64 -2.81 -7.41 23.24
C ALA A 64 -3.66 -8.60 23.75
N ASN A 65 -3.25 -9.82 23.43
CA ASN A 65 -3.64 -10.99 24.21
C ASN A 65 -2.51 -11.31 25.20
N ASN A 66 -2.57 -10.65 26.35
CA ASN A 66 -1.91 -11.12 27.56
C ASN A 66 -2.98 -11.29 28.63
N THR A 67 -3.54 -12.49 28.78
CA THR A 67 -3.81 -13.08 30.10
C THR A 67 -4.00 -14.59 30.00
N GLY A 68 -3.25 -15.35 30.82
CA GLY A 68 -3.74 -16.63 31.36
C GLY A 68 -3.16 -17.92 30.79
N ASN A 69 -1.85 -18.12 30.93
CA ASN A 69 -1.30 -19.47 31.01
C ASN A 69 -1.61 -20.03 32.41
N THR A 70 -2.61 -20.89 32.55
CA THR A 70 -2.77 -21.77 33.72
C THR A 70 -3.07 -23.19 33.25
N SER A 71 -2.02 -24.00 33.37
CA SER A 71 -1.90 -25.44 33.47
C SER A 71 -3.14 -26.25 33.83
N ASP A 72 -3.34 -27.39 33.14
CA ASP A 72 -3.75 -28.66 33.74
C ASP A 72 -3.54 -29.79 32.71
N SER A 73 -2.89 -30.87 33.13
CA SER A 73 -2.73 -32.13 32.42
C SER A 73 -3.52 -33.20 33.16
N GLY A 74 -4.39 -33.97 32.49
CA GLY A 74 -5.01 -35.14 33.12
C GLY A 74 -5.90 -35.94 32.17
N GLY A 75 -5.50 -37.18 31.87
CA GLY A 75 -6.31 -38.15 31.14
C GLY A 75 -7.40 -38.82 32.02
N GLY A 76 -8.29 -39.57 31.40
CA GLY A 76 -9.28 -40.38 32.13
C GLY A 76 -10.35 -40.98 31.23
N VAL A 77 -10.44 -42.31 31.29
CA VAL A 77 -11.37 -43.23 30.62
C VAL A 77 -12.85 -42.96 30.90
N SER A 78 -13.73 -43.33 29.95
CA SER A 78 -14.98 -44.09 30.15
C SER A 78 -15.52 -44.53 28.80
#